data_AF-C6DC92-F1
#
_entry.id   AF-C6DC92-F1
#
_cell.length_a   1.000
_cell.length_b   1.000
_cell.length_c   1.000
_cell.angle_alpha   90.00
_cell.angle_beta   90.00
_cell.angle_gamma   90.00
#
_symmetry.space_group_name_H-M   'P 1'
#
loop_
_entity.id
_entity.type
_entity.pdbx_description
1 polymer ?
#
loop_
_entity_poly.entity_id
_entity_poly.type
_entity_poly.pdbx_seq_one_letter_code
_entity_poly.pdbx_strand_id
1 'polypeptide(L)'
;MPAGLVRPNCPPSLPSPSLEALGLVIRARELAQEIAEQERDKADLTQLVLSEISDFFAGIRQPGAPETPEEMQAALMARVESVMRDHQ
;
A
#
# COMPACT_ATOMS: atom_id res chain seq x y z
N MET A 1 24.01 53.19 48.69
CA MET A 1 23.00 52.42 47.92
C MET A 1 23.75 51.56 46.90
N PRO A 2 23.71 50.22 46.91
CA PRO A 2 24.42 49.45 45.88
C PRO A 2 23.58 49.36 44.60
N ALA A 3 24.25 49.48 43.47
CA ALA A 3 23.66 49.38 42.14
C ALA A 3 23.13 47.96 41.89
N GLY A 4 21.85 47.87 41.51
CA GLY A 4 21.20 46.61 41.17
C GLY A 4 21.83 45.95 39.95
N LEU A 5 22.30 44.72 40.11
CA LEU A 5 22.67 43.82 39.02
C LEU A 5 21.40 43.43 38.26
N VAL A 6 21.15 44.07 37.12
CA VAL A 6 20.15 43.61 36.15
C VAL A 6 20.71 42.38 35.45
N ARG A 7 20.12 41.21 35.70
CA ARG A 7 20.46 39.98 34.97
C ARG A 7 20.17 40.17 33.47
N PRO A 8 21.07 39.77 32.57
CA PRO A 8 20.76 39.73 31.15
C PRO A 8 19.61 38.76 30.90
N ASN A 9 18.55 39.27 30.28
CA ASN A 9 17.39 38.50 29.85
C ASN A 9 17.87 37.54 28.74
N CYS A 10 17.89 36.24 29.04
CA CYS A 10 18.28 35.24 28.04
C CYS A 10 17.20 35.19 26.95
N PRO A 11 17.57 35.23 25.66
CA PRO A 11 16.59 35.07 24.58
C PRO A 11 15.89 33.71 24.69
N PRO A 12 14.62 33.60 24.29
CA PRO A 12 13.94 32.31 24.21
C PRO A 12 14.76 31.38 23.30
N SER A 13 15.07 30.19 23.81
CA SER A 13 15.82 29.17 23.08
C SER A 13 15.10 28.85 21.77
N LEU A 14 15.81 28.92 20.64
CA LEU A 14 15.28 28.44 19.36
C LEU A 14 14.89 26.97 19.50
N PRO A 15 13.74 26.52 18.93
CA PRO A 15 13.40 25.11 18.91
C PRO A 15 14.56 24.33 18.30
N SER A 16 15.02 23.29 18.98
CA SER A 16 16.19 22.51 18.55
C SER A 16 15.87 21.81 17.23
N PRO A 17 16.54 22.18 16.11
CA PRO A 17 16.20 21.69 14.76
C PRO A 17 16.33 20.17 14.61
N SER A 18 17.04 19.51 15.53
CA SER A 18 17.23 18.06 15.55
C SER A 18 15.96 17.26 15.92
N LEU A 19 15.04 17.81 16.74
CA LEU A 19 13.84 17.10 17.15
C LEU A 19 12.80 17.09 16.03
N GLU A 20 12.60 18.24 15.37
CA GLU A 20 11.73 18.33 14.19
C GLU A 20 12.25 17.48 13.03
N ALA A 21 13.57 17.53 12.77
CA ALA A 21 14.19 16.68 11.76
C ALA A 21 13.99 15.18 12.06
N LEU A 22 14.14 14.76 13.32
CA LEU A 22 13.89 13.38 13.74
C LEU A 22 12.42 12.98 13.56
N GLY A 23 11.48 13.88 13.88
CA GLY A 23 10.05 13.67 13.64
C GLY A 23 9.72 13.50 12.15
N LEU A 24 10.36 14.29 11.27
CA LEU A 24 10.21 14.15 9.82
C LEU A 24 10.74 12.81 9.31
N VAL A 25 11.90 12.36 9.81
CA VAL A 25 12.47 11.06 9.45
C VAL A 25 11.56 9.90 9.86
N ILE A 26 10.97 9.96 11.06
CA ILE A 26 10.03 8.95 11.54
C ILE A 26 8.81 8.87 10.59
N ARG A 27 8.18 10.02 10.28
CA ARG A 27 7.03 10.06 9.36
C ARG A 27 7.37 9.58 7.96
N ALA A 28 8.54 9.97 7.43
CA ALA A 28 8.98 9.52 6.12
C ALA A 28 9.16 8.00 6.07
N ARG A 29 9.66 7.41 7.16
CA ARG A 29 9.80 5.95 7.29
C ARG A 29 8.44 5.27 7.35
N GLU A 30 7.50 5.78 8.15
CA GLU A 30 6.14 5.23 8.26
C GLU A 30 5.43 5.23 6.90
N LEU A 31 5.47 6.37 6.19
CA LEU A 31 4.90 6.47 4.85
C LEU A 31 5.56 5.50 3.86
N ALA A 32 6.89 5.35 3.92
CA ALA A 32 7.59 4.42 3.05
C ALA A 32 7.20 2.95 3.33
N GLN A 33 6.89 2.61 4.59
CA GLN A 33 6.39 1.28 4.95
C GLN A 33 4.98 1.06 4.40
N GLU A 34 4.08 2.03 4.57
CA GLU A 34 2.71 1.96 4.04
C GLU A 34 2.70 1.81 2.51
N ILE A 35 3.54 2.57 1.80
CA ILE A 35 3.69 2.43 0.33
C ILE A 35 4.22 1.04 -0.04
N ALA A 36 5.20 0.52 0.70
CA ALA A 36 5.78 -0.79 0.42
C ALA A 36 4.76 -1.92 0.66
N GLU A 37 3.94 -1.81 1.70
CA GLU A 37 2.83 -2.73 1.98
C GLU A 37 1.78 -2.65 0.87
N GLN A 38 1.35 -1.45 0.48
CA GLN A 38 0.37 -1.26 -0.59
C GLN A 38 0.85 -1.81 -1.94
N GLU A 39 2.11 -1.58 -2.32
CA GLU A 39 2.66 -2.14 -3.55
C GLU A 39 2.82 -3.66 -3.47
N ARG A 40 3.09 -4.22 -2.29
CA ARG A 40 3.11 -5.67 -2.07
C ARG A 40 1.71 -6.27 -2.23
N ASP A 41 0.70 -5.71 -1.58
CA ASP A 41 -0.68 -6.20 -1.67
C ASP A 41 -1.18 -6.18 -3.13
N LYS A 42 -0.87 -5.10 -3.86
CA LYS A 42 -1.14 -5.00 -5.30
C LYS A 42 -0.42 -6.05 -6.13
N ALA A 43 0.84 -6.35 -5.82
CA ALA A 43 1.58 -7.41 -6.50
C ALA A 43 0.97 -8.79 -6.21
N ASP A 44 0.54 -9.05 -4.98
CA ASP A 44 -0.10 -10.29 -4.57
C ASP A 44 -1.47 -10.47 -5.26
N LEU A 45 -2.30 -9.41 -5.34
CA LEU A 45 -3.55 -9.44 -6.12
C LEU A 45 -3.29 -9.74 -7.60
N THR A 46 -2.26 -9.11 -8.19
CA THR A 46 -1.91 -9.33 -9.60
C THR A 46 -1.54 -10.79 -9.84
N GLN A 47 -0.75 -11.40 -8.96
CA GLN A 47 -0.38 -12.81 -9.06
C GLN A 47 -1.59 -13.74 -8.92
N LEU A 48 -2.52 -13.40 -8.02
CA LEU A 48 -3.74 -14.18 -7.82
C LEU A 48 -4.62 -14.18 -9.08
N VAL A 49 -4.83 -13.01 -9.69
CA VAL A 49 -5.59 -12.89 -10.95
C VAL A 49 -4.93 -13.66 -12.09
N LEU A 50 -3.60 -13.56 -12.24
CA LEU A 50 -2.87 -14.29 -13.28
C LEU A 50 -2.93 -15.81 -13.08
N SER A 51 -2.90 -16.27 -11.82
CA SER A 51 -3.06 -17.69 -11.48
C SER A 51 -4.45 -18.17 -11.83
N GLU A 52 -5.49 -17.41 -11.49
CA GLU A 52 -6.88 -17.73 -11.80
C GLU A 52 -7.14 -17.83 -13.32
N ILE A 53 -6.58 -16.90 -14.09
CA ILE A 53 -6.64 -16.94 -15.56
C ILE A 53 -5.96 -18.23 -16.06
N SER A 54 -4.76 -18.53 -15.56
CA SER A 54 -4.01 -19.73 -15.98
C SER A 54 -4.79 -21.01 -15.68
N ASP A 55 -5.38 -21.12 -14.49
CA ASP A 55 -6.19 -22.26 -14.07
C ASP A 55 -7.47 -22.40 -14.90
N PHE A 56 -8.10 -21.29 -15.25
CA PHE A 56 -9.24 -21.29 -16.17
C PHE A 56 -8.87 -21.89 -17.53
N PHE A 57 -7.75 -21.45 -18.12
CA PHE A 57 -7.32 -21.95 -19.43
C PHE A 57 -6.80 -23.40 -19.37
N ALA A 58 -6.30 -23.87 -18.24
CA ALA A 58 -5.91 -25.27 -18.04
C ALA A 58 -7.11 -26.24 -18.02
N GLY A 59 -8.29 -25.75 -17.60
CA GLY A 59 -9.52 -26.53 -17.50
C GLY A 59 -10.35 -26.60 -18.79
N ILE A 60 -10.00 -25.86 -19.83
CA ILE A 60 -10.76 -25.87 -21.08
C ILE A 60 -10.60 -27.23 -21.77
N ARG A 61 -11.66 -27.67 -22.46
CA ARG A 61 -11.83 -29.03 -23.04
C ARG A 61 -12.28 -30.11 -22.06
N GLN A 62 -12.54 -29.76 -20.80
CA GLN A 62 -13.31 -30.65 -19.93
C GLN A 62 -14.79 -30.65 -20.34
N PRO A 63 -15.51 -31.77 -20.17
CA PRO A 63 -16.96 -31.81 -20.43
C PRO A 63 -17.68 -30.71 -19.63
N GLY A 64 -18.44 -29.86 -20.31
CA GLY A 64 -19.15 -28.73 -19.69
C GLY A 64 -18.32 -27.44 -19.54
N ALA A 65 -17.09 -27.41 -20.06
CA ALA A 65 -16.33 -26.16 -20.19
C ALA A 65 -16.98 -25.24 -21.25
N PRO A 66 -16.84 -23.91 -21.11
CA PRO A 66 -17.31 -22.97 -22.13
C PRO A 66 -16.61 -23.24 -23.47
N GLU A 67 -17.38 -23.24 -24.56
CA GLU A 67 -16.89 -23.62 -25.91
C GLU A 67 -16.79 -22.40 -26.83
N THR A 68 -17.71 -21.44 -26.69
CA THR A 68 -17.69 -20.21 -27.49
C THR A 68 -16.82 -19.14 -26.84
N PRO A 69 -16.20 -18.24 -27.62
CA PRO A 69 -15.44 -17.11 -27.07
C PRO A 69 -16.24 -16.26 -26.08
N GLU A 70 -17.54 -16.07 -26.34
CA GLU A 70 -18.44 -15.28 -25.50
C GLU A 70 -18.68 -15.93 -24.14
N GLU A 71 -18.96 -17.24 -24.11
CA GLU A 71 -19.09 -18.00 -22.86
C GLU A 71 -17.77 -18.02 -22.09
N MET A 72 -16.65 -18.16 -22.81
CA MET A 72 -15.33 -18.24 -22.22
C MET A 72 -14.95 -16.89 -21.58
N GLN A 73 -15.26 -15.79 -22.24
CA GLN A 73 -15.12 -14.45 -21.69
C GLN A 73 -16.02 -14.23 -20.47
N ALA A 74 -17.31 -14.59 -20.55
CA ALA A 74 -18.25 -14.41 -19.44
C ALA A 74 -17.83 -15.21 -18.20
N ALA A 75 -17.43 -16.47 -18.38
CA ALA A 75 -16.98 -17.34 -17.31
C ALA A 75 -15.66 -16.85 -16.68
N LEU A 76 -14.71 -16.39 -17.50
CA LEU A 76 -13.46 -15.83 -17.01
C LEU A 76 -13.69 -14.54 -16.20
N MET A 77 -14.51 -13.62 -16.73
CA MET A 77 -14.83 -12.36 -16.04
C MET A 77 -15.48 -12.60 -14.69
N ALA A 78 -16.44 -13.53 -14.60
CA ALA A 78 -17.09 -13.88 -13.34
C ALA A 78 -16.10 -14.41 -12.28
N ARG A 79 -15.10 -15.20 -12.71
CA ARG A 79 -14.05 -15.75 -11.82
C ARG A 79 -13.09 -14.67 -11.35
N VAL A 80 -12.60 -13.82 -12.27
CA VAL A 80 -11.71 -12.68 -11.94
C VAL A 80 -12.42 -11.69 -11.00
N GLU A 81 -13.69 -11.38 -11.25
CA GLU A 81 -14.49 -10.53 -10.35
C GLU A 81 -14.63 -11.14 -8.95
N SER A 82 -14.79 -12.46 -8.82
CA SER A 82 -14.81 -13.12 -7.52
C SER A 82 -13.48 -12.93 -6.79
N VAL A 83 -12.37 -13.22 -7.46
CA VAL A 83 -11.01 -13.05 -6.91
C VAL A 83 -10.78 -11.62 -6.43
N MET A 84 -11.22 -10.62 -7.19
CA MET A 84 -11.09 -9.21 -6.81
C MET A 84 -11.94 -8.83 -5.59
N ARG A 85 -13.13 -9.43 -5.42
CA ARG A 85 -13.97 -9.20 -4.23
C ARG A 85 -13.42 -9.89 -2.99
N ASP A 86 -12.90 -11.10 -3.13
CA ASP A 86 -12.41 -11.92 -2.01
C ASP A 86 -11.06 -11.40 -1.46
N HIS A 87 -10.39 -10.51 -2.20
CA HIS A 87 -9.14 -9.85 -1.82
C HIS A 87 -9.33 -8.44 -1.22
N GLN A 88 -10.57 -7.97 -1.04
CA GLN A 88 -10.92 -6.70 -0.36
C GLN A 88 -11.23 -6.90 1.11
#